data_AF-A0A1B9K8W3-F1
#
_entry.id   AF-A0A1B9K8W3-F1
#
_cell.length_a   1.000
_cell.length_b   1.000
_cell.length_c   1.000
_cell.angle_alpha   90.00
_cell.angle_beta   90.00
_cell.angle_gamma   90.00
#
_symmetry.space_group_name_H-M   'P 1'
#
loop_
_entity.id
_entity.type
_entity.pdbx_description
1 polymer ?
#
loop_
_entity_poly.entity_id
_entity_poly.type
_entity_poly.pdbx_seq_one_letter_code
_entity_poly.pdbx_strand_id
1 'polypeptide(L)'
;MMNIIQLAVLLIIFPFSLFASASYVDSCLLTGTLLEDPVIMIKSMNRVDNNGEIMANSAYEVSDFELKLWITDTKIAGRADSGCQLPDNKPYELLITLANAYDLTAAKKGDQIKLLHIIKNTSHTPTTEKYILQK
;
A
#
# COMPACT_ATOMS: atom_id res chain seq x y z
N MET A 1 26.18 27.06 38.72
CA MET A 1 24.87 27.73 38.78
C MET A 1 24.33 27.79 37.37
N MET A 2 23.28 27.04 37.06
CA MET A 2 22.66 27.07 35.73
C MET A 2 21.91 28.41 35.59
N ASN A 3 22.19 29.16 34.52
CA ASN A 3 21.68 30.51 34.37
C ASN A 3 20.15 30.44 34.20
N ILE A 4 19.39 31.29 34.90
CA ILE A 4 17.90 31.26 34.90
C ILE A 4 17.33 31.30 33.47
N ILE A 5 18.04 31.95 32.57
CA ILE A 5 17.74 32.04 31.14
C ILE A 5 17.84 30.67 30.44
N GLN A 6 18.82 29.84 30.79
CA GLN A 6 18.96 28.48 30.23
C GLN A 6 17.81 27.57 30.68
N LEU A 7 17.33 27.73 31.93
CA LEU A 7 16.21 26.95 32.44
C LEU A 7 14.89 27.33 31.76
N ALA A 8 14.69 28.64 31.51
CA ALA A 8 13.52 29.15 30.80
C ALA A 8 13.46 28.66 29.33
N VAL A 9 14.60 28.67 28.63
CA VAL A 9 14.67 28.16 27.25
C VAL A 9 14.37 26.66 27.18
N LEU A 10 14.89 25.86 28.12
CA LEU A 10 14.62 24.42 28.18
C LEU A 10 13.14 24.10 28.43
N LEU A 11 12.47 24.88 29.30
CA LEU A 11 11.04 24.73 29.61
C LEU A 11 10.13 25.11 28.43
N ILE A 12 10.54 26.08 27.60
CA ILE A 12 9.76 26.49 26.42
C ILE A 12 9.84 25.45 25.29
N ILE A 13 10.96 24.74 25.15
CA ILE A 13 11.15 23.75 24.07
C ILE A 13 10.52 22.39 24.42
N PHE A 14 10.42 22.05 25.71
CA PHE A 14 9.92 20.77 26.20
C PHE A 14 8.48 20.40 25.79
N PRO A 15 7.48 21.30 25.74
CA PRO A 15 6.13 20.93 25.31
C PRO A 15 6.02 20.66 23.80
N PHE A 16 6.94 21.16 22.98
CA PHE A 16 6.88 20.97 21.51
C PHE A 16 7.38 19.61 21.04
N SER A 17 8.20 18.91 21.84
CA SER A 17 8.69 17.57 21.49
C SER A 17 7.68 16.45 21.78
N LEU A 18 6.65 16.70 22.59
CA LEU A 18 5.64 15.71 22.97
C LEU A 18 4.59 15.44 21.87
N PHE A 19 4.53 16.26 20.82
CA PHE A 19 3.56 16.12 19.73
C PHE A 19 4.17 15.69 18.39
N ALA A 20 5.44 15.29 18.36
CA ALA A 20 6.07 14.74 17.17
C ALA A 20 5.50 13.33 16.89
N SER A 21 4.45 13.27 16.08
CA SER A 21 3.90 12.01 15.58
C SER A 21 4.68 11.58 14.34
N ALA A 22 5.34 10.43 14.42
CA ALA A 22 6.01 9.85 13.26
C ALA A 22 4.98 9.09 12.42
N SER A 23 4.86 9.49 11.15
CA SER A 23 4.17 8.70 10.12
C SER A 23 5.23 8.20 9.16
N TYR A 24 5.19 6.90 8.90
CA TYR A 24 6.08 6.26 7.94
C TYR A 24 5.26 5.81 6.74
N VAL A 25 5.80 6.08 5.55
CA VAL A 25 5.24 5.60 4.29
C VAL A 25 6.36 4.92 3.56
N ASP A 26 6.24 3.60 3.40
CA ASP A 26 7.16 2.80 2.62
C ASP A 26 6.52 2.44 1.29
N SER A 27 7.16 2.87 0.21
CA SER A 27 6.69 2.64 -1.14
C SER A 27 7.78 1.92 -1.95
N CYS A 28 7.46 0.69 -2.35
CA CYS A 28 8.36 -0.23 -3.03
C CYS A 28 7.79 -0.66 -4.38
N LEU A 29 8.60 -0.58 -5.43
CA LEU A 29 8.31 -1.20 -6.72
C LEU A 29 8.75 -2.65 -6.69
N LEU A 30 7.78 -3.56 -6.64
CA LEU A 30 7.98 -4.99 -6.78
C LEU A 30 7.95 -5.34 -8.27
N THR A 31 8.92 -6.12 -8.73
CA THR A 31 8.89 -6.71 -10.07
C THR A 31 8.82 -8.22 -9.93
N GLY A 32 7.85 -8.82 -10.61
CA GLY A 32 7.67 -10.27 -10.58
C GLY A 32 7.09 -10.80 -11.88
N THR A 33 6.98 -12.13 -11.95
CA THR A 33 6.44 -12.84 -13.11
C THR A 33 5.15 -13.54 -12.73
N LEU A 34 4.14 -13.51 -13.60
CA LEU A 34 2.90 -14.26 -13.41
C LEU A 34 3.17 -15.76 -13.43
N LEU A 35 2.78 -16.45 -12.35
CA LEU A 35 2.90 -17.90 -12.24
C LEU A 35 1.76 -18.64 -12.95
N GLU A 36 0.61 -17.97 -13.06
CA GLU A 36 -0.65 -18.45 -13.64
C GLU A 36 -1.34 -17.30 -14.37
N ASP A 37 -2.30 -17.61 -15.26
CA ASP A 37 -3.10 -16.58 -15.92
C ASP A 37 -3.96 -15.84 -14.87
N PRO A 38 -4.17 -14.51 -14.96
CA PRO A 38 -4.99 -13.76 -14.02
C PRO A 38 -6.43 -14.31 -13.95
N VAL A 39 -6.93 -14.53 -12.73
CA VAL A 39 -8.32 -14.94 -12.53
C VAL A 39 -9.18 -13.69 -12.35
N ILE A 40 -10.19 -13.54 -13.20
CA ILE A 40 -11.08 -12.37 -13.20
C ILE A 40 -12.39 -12.74 -12.52
N MET A 41 -12.74 -12.04 -11.46
CA MET A 41 -14.00 -12.19 -10.73
C MET A 41 -14.84 -10.92 -10.85
N ILE A 42 -16.00 -11.02 -11.48
CA ILE A 42 -16.95 -9.90 -11.60
C ILE A 42 -17.92 -9.95 -10.42
N LYS A 43 -17.99 -8.86 -9.66
CA LYS A 43 -18.88 -8.70 -8.50
C LYS A 43 -19.83 -7.54 -8.75
N SER A 44 -21.13 -7.76 -8.50
CA SER A 44 -22.11 -6.68 -8.44
C SER A 44 -22.12 -6.08 -7.04
N MET A 45 -21.87 -4.78 -6.94
CA MET A 45 -21.91 -4.01 -5.69
C MET A 45 -23.01 -2.95 -5.77
N ASN A 46 -23.63 -2.65 -4.63
CA ASN A 46 -24.57 -1.54 -4.50
C ASN A 46 -23.90 -0.36 -3.82
N ARG A 47 -24.23 0.88 -4.23
CA ARG A 47 -23.84 2.06 -3.44
C ARG A 47 -24.81 2.24 -2.30
N VAL A 48 -24.27 2.54 -1.13
CA VAL A 48 -25.04 2.92 0.05
C VAL A 48 -24.94 4.43 0.26
N ASP A 49 -26.02 5.03 0.74
CA ASP A 49 -26.01 6.44 1.15
C ASP A 49 -25.37 6.62 2.54
N ASN A 50 -25.36 7.85 3.04
CA ASN A 50 -24.80 8.18 4.37
C ASN A 50 -25.56 7.53 5.55
N ASN A 51 -26.75 6.98 5.30
CA ASN A 51 -27.57 6.27 6.27
C ASN A 51 -27.42 4.74 6.14
N GLY A 52 -26.61 4.26 5.19
CA GLY A 52 -26.42 2.85 4.91
C GLY A 52 -27.51 2.23 4.02
N GLU A 53 -28.44 3.02 3.49
CA GLU A 53 -29.49 2.54 2.59
C GLU A 53 -28.96 2.39 1.17
N ILE A 54 -29.37 1.32 0.48
CA ILE A 54 -29.00 1.09 -0.92
C ILE A 54 -29.64 2.18 -1.78
N MET A 55 -28.80 2.95 -2.48
CA MET A 55 -29.27 3.97 -3.40
C MET A 55 -30.00 3.32 -4.59
N ALA A 56 -31.08 3.94 -5.07
CA ALA A 56 -31.77 3.48 -6.27
C ALA A 56 -30.82 3.53 -7.50
N ASN A 57 -30.88 2.50 -8.36
CA ASN A 57 -30.02 2.34 -9.54
C ASN A 57 -28.51 2.39 -9.25
N SER A 58 -28.11 1.86 -8.10
CA SER A 58 -26.72 1.93 -7.63
C SER A 58 -25.89 0.68 -7.87
N ALA A 59 -26.44 -0.33 -8.54
CA ALA A 59 -25.70 -1.51 -8.92
C ALA A 59 -24.56 -1.11 -9.86
N TYR A 60 -23.33 -1.41 -9.48
CA TYR A 60 -22.14 -1.27 -10.32
C TYR A 60 -21.32 -2.54 -10.26
N GLU A 61 -20.63 -2.85 -11.34
CA GLU A 61 -19.75 -4.00 -11.42
C GLU A 61 -18.33 -3.61 -11.02
N VAL A 62 -17.72 -4.43 -10.18
CA VAL A 62 -16.29 -4.37 -9.86
C VAL A 62 -15.67 -5.65 -10.38
N SER A 63 -14.57 -5.53 -11.12
CA SER A 63 -13.78 -6.67 -11.56
C SER A 63 -12.55 -6.79 -10.67
N ASP A 64 -12.48 -7.86 -9.89
CA ASP A 64 -11.33 -8.22 -9.10
C ASP A 64 -10.42 -9.16 -9.90
N PHE A 65 -9.13 -8.86 -9.93
CA PHE A 65 -8.11 -9.65 -10.60
C PHE A 65 -7.24 -10.31 -9.55
N GLU A 66 -7.34 -11.63 -9.42
CA GLU A 66 -6.46 -12.41 -8.57
C GLU A 66 -5.18 -12.77 -9.33
N LEU A 67 -4.03 -12.45 -8.73
CA LEU A 67 -2.72 -12.60 -9.33
C LEU A 67 -1.84 -13.41 -8.40
N LYS A 68 -1.19 -14.43 -8.98
CA LYS A 68 -0.15 -15.21 -8.34
C LYS A 68 1.19 -14.88 -8.99
N LEU A 69 2.06 -14.22 -8.24
CA LEU A 69 3.29 -13.61 -8.74
C LEU A 69 4.52 -14.23 -8.08
N TRP A 70 5.57 -14.41 -8.86
CA TRP A 70 6.91 -14.70 -8.37
C TRP A 70 7.74 -13.42 -8.35
N ILE A 71 7.88 -12.81 -7.18
CA ILE A 71 8.58 -11.54 -7.00
C ILE A 71 10.09 -11.80 -6.95
N THR A 72 10.84 -11.14 -7.82
CA THR A 72 12.29 -11.37 -7.98
C THR A 72 13.13 -10.13 -7.72
N ASP A 73 12.54 -8.94 -7.78
CA ASP A 73 13.25 -7.68 -7.58
C ASP A 73 12.36 -6.68 -6.83
N THR A 74 12.98 -5.87 -5.98
CA THR A 74 12.31 -4.82 -5.21
C THR A 74 13.16 -3.56 -5.26
N LYS A 75 12.54 -2.45 -5.62
CA LYS A 75 13.21 -1.14 -5.70
C LYS A 75 12.46 -0.12 -4.88
N ILE A 76 13.18 0.84 -4.31
CA ILE A 76 12.56 1.99 -3.65
C ILE A 76 11.83 2.82 -4.71
N ALA A 77 10.56 3.15 -4.43
CA ALA A 77 9.71 3.93 -5.32
C ALA A 77 9.09 5.10 -4.54
N GLY A 78 9.86 6.17 -4.36
CA GLY A 78 9.47 7.34 -3.57
C GLY A 78 10.11 7.30 -2.19
N ARG A 79 9.33 7.60 -1.15
CA ARG A 79 9.79 7.53 0.24
C ARG A 79 9.71 6.08 0.73
N ALA A 80 10.82 5.58 1.25
CA ALA A 80 10.91 4.30 1.93
C ALA A 80 11.83 4.51 3.14
N ASP A 81 11.23 4.79 4.29
CA ASP A 81 11.93 5.08 5.53
C ASP A 81 12.60 3.80 6.10
N SER A 82 12.10 2.61 5.76
CA SER A 82 12.70 1.31 6.15
C SER A 82 13.47 0.58 5.04
N GLY A 83 13.51 1.15 3.82
CA GLY A 83 14.08 0.51 2.63
C GLY A 83 13.17 -0.54 2.00
N CYS A 84 13.52 -1.01 0.81
CA CYS A 84 12.77 -2.05 0.08
C CYS A 84 13.70 -3.24 -0.17
N GLN A 85 13.43 -4.35 0.48
CA GLN A 85 14.21 -5.58 0.34
C GLN A 85 13.28 -6.78 0.20
N LEU A 86 13.76 -7.79 -0.52
CA LEU A 86 13.12 -9.10 -0.55
C LEU A 86 13.23 -9.77 0.84
N PRO A 87 12.22 -10.56 1.26
CA PRO A 87 12.33 -11.41 2.43
C PRO A 87 13.56 -12.33 2.30
N ASP A 88 14.46 -12.27 3.29
CA ASP A 88 15.72 -13.03 3.31
C ASP A 88 16.59 -12.88 2.04
N ASN A 89 16.46 -11.77 1.31
CA ASN A 89 17.09 -11.54 0.00
C ASN A 89 16.78 -12.64 -1.03
N LYS A 90 15.60 -13.26 -0.95
CA LYS A 90 15.18 -14.34 -1.84
C LYS A 90 13.87 -14.00 -2.57
N PRO A 91 13.71 -14.48 -3.81
CA PRO A 91 12.42 -14.41 -4.48
C PRO A 91 11.33 -15.15 -3.68
N TYR A 92 10.10 -14.65 -3.76
CA TYR A 92 8.96 -15.20 -3.03
C TYR A 92 7.67 -15.15 -3.84
N GLU A 93 6.71 -15.98 -3.46
CA GLU A 93 5.37 -15.99 -4.06
C GLU A 93 4.48 -14.94 -3.37
N LEU A 94 3.79 -14.14 -4.17
CA LEU A 94 2.84 -13.14 -3.72
C LEU A 94 1.47 -13.42 -4.37
N LEU A 95 0.46 -13.66 -3.54
CA LEU A 95 -0.93 -13.77 -3.95
C LEU A 95 -1.66 -12.49 -3.56
N ILE A 96 -2.22 -11.78 -4.55
CA ILE A 96 -2.95 -10.53 -4.32
C ILE A 96 -4.20 -10.45 -5.18
N THR A 97 -5.12 -9.60 -4.77
CA THR A 97 -6.29 -9.21 -5.55
C THR A 97 -6.23 -7.73 -5.85
N LEU A 98 -6.34 -7.36 -7.13
CA LEU A 98 -6.41 -5.97 -7.58
C LEU A 98 -7.80 -5.65 -8.12
N ALA A 99 -8.45 -4.64 -7.56
CA ALA A 99 -9.72 -4.15 -8.08
C ALA A 99 -9.51 -3.30 -9.35
N ASN A 100 -10.36 -3.53 -10.35
CA ASN A 100 -10.43 -2.78 -11.61
C ASN A 100 -9.12 -2.72 -12.40
N ALA A 101 -8.29 -3.77 -12.32
CA ALA A 101 -7.02 -3.87 -13.05
C ALA A 101 -7.21 -4.35 -14.50
N TYR A 102 -8.06 -3.66 -15.27
CA TYR A 102 -8.44 -4.06 -16.64
C TYR A 102 -7.25 -4.19 -17.61
N ASP A 103 -6.14 -3.50 -17.34
CA ASP A 103 -4.89 -3.64 -18.10
C ASP A 103 -4.33 -5.08 -18.05
N LEU A 104 -4.75 -5.91 -17.08
CA LEU A 104 -4.32 -7.30 -16.92
C LEU A 104 -5.18 -8.31 -17.68
N THR A 105 -6.25 -7.87 -18.36
CA THR A 105 -7.12 -8.75 -19.15
C THR A 105 -6.39 -9.49 -20.28
N ALA A 106 -5.32 -8.88 -20.82
CA ALA A 106 -4.50 -9.48 -21.86
C ALA A 106 -3.25 -10.20 -21.31
N ALA A 107 -2.97 -10.09 -20.00
CA ALA A 107 -1.79 -10.66 -19.38
C ALA A 107 -1.92 -12.20 -19.25
N LYS A 108 -0.79 -12.89 -19.33
CA LYS A 108 -0.70 -14.35 -19.29
C LYS A 108 0.40 -14.80 -18.34
N LYS A 109 0.36 -16.08 -17.98
CA LYS A 109 1.46 -16.75 -17.30
C LYS A 109 2.79 -16.47 -18.02
N GLY A 110 3.80 -16.11 -17.25
CA GLY A 110 5.14 -15.77 -17.74
C GLY A 110 5.33 -14.27 -18.03
N ASP A 111 4.26 -13.47 -18.06
CA ASP A 111 4.40 -12.02 -18.22
C ASP A 111 5.00 -11.39 -16.97
N GLN A 112 5.83 -10.37 -17.19
CA GLN A 112 6.41 -9.58 -16.11
C GLN A 112 5.43 -8.48 -15.69
N ILE A 113 5.17 -8.41 -14.39
CA ILE A 113 4.29 -7.44 -13.76
C ILE A 113 5.09 -6.59 -12.77
N LYS A 114 4.80 -5.29 -12.76
CA LYS A 114 5.33 -4.36 -11.77
C LYS A 114 4.21 -3.88 -10.87
N LEU A 115 4.45 -3.92 -9.57
CA LEU A 115 3.50 -3.46 -8.55
C LEU A 115 4.14 -2.42 -7.67
N LEU A 116 3.45 -1.32 -7.45
CA LEU A 116 3.76 -0.41 -6.37
C LEU A 116 3.09 -0.94 -5.09
N HIS A 117 3.91 -1.39 -4.16
CA HIS A 117 3.52 -1.80 -2.82
C HIS A 117 3.70 -0.62 -1.86
N ILE A 118 2.62 -0.20 -1.22
CA ILE A 118 2.59 0.94 -0.29
C ILE A 118 2.16 0.44 1.09
N ILE A 119 3.04 0.61 2.07
CA ILE A 119 2.75 0.40 3.48
C ILE A 119 2.71 1.76 4.15
N LYS A 120 1.56 2.14 4.70
CA LYS A 120 1.41 3.35 5.49
C LYS A 120 1.15 2.98 6.94
N ASN A 121 2.07 3.41 7.80
CA ASN A 121 1.97 3.25 9.24
C ASN A 121 1.89 4.63 9.89
N THR A 122 0.87 4.84 10.70
CA THR A 122 0.71 6.06 11.50
C THR A 122 0.45 5.66 12.94
N SER A 123 0.96 6.43 13.89
CA SER A 123 0.76 6.20 15.34
C SER A 123 -0.71 6.13 15.79
N HIS A 124 -1.67 6.49 14.94
CA HIS A 124 -3.09 6.60 15.28
C HIS A 124 -4.03 5.80 14.39
N THR A 125 -3.55 5.11 13.36
CA THR A 125 -4.38 4.28 12.48
C THR A 125 -3.71 2.93 12.22
N PRO A 126 -4.49 1.85 12.00
CA PRO A 126 -3.96 0.55 11.62
C PRO A 126 -3.02 0.68 10.42
N THR A 127 -1.99 -0.16 10.38
CA THR A 127 -1.14 -0.24 9.18
C THR A 127 -2.00 -0.57 7.98
N THR A 128 -1.89 0.24 6.93
CA THR A 128 -2.60 0.01 5.67
C THR A 128 -1.60 -0.44 4.63
N GLU A 129 -1.95 -1.51 3.94
CA GLU A 129 -1.15 -2.12 2.89
C GLU A 129 -1.95 -2.04 1.58
N LYS A 130 -1.29 -1.58 0.51
CA LYS A 130 -1.93 -1.43 -0.80
C LYS A 130 -0.98 -1.83 -1.92
N TYR A 131 -1.54 -2.52 -2.91
CA TYR A 131 -0.88 -2.85 -4.16
C TYR A 131 -1.51 -2.07 -5.31
N ILE A 132 -0.68 -1.50 -6.19
CA ILE A 132 -1.12 -0.74 -7.37
C ILE A 132 -0.32 -1.23 -8.56
N LEU A 133 -0.99 -1.59 -9.65
CA LEU A 133 -0.33 -1.94 -10.90
C LEU A 133 0.46 -0.74 -11.46
N GLN A 134 1.72 -0.97 -11.83
CA GLN A 134 2.59 0.02 -12.48
C GLN A 134 2.85 -0.38 -13.93
N LYS A 135 2.82 0.61 -14.84
CA LYS A 135 3.07 0.44 -16.27
C LYS A 135 4.57 0.49 -16.57
#